data_AF-A0A2A9EP53-F1
#
_entry.id   AF-A0A2A9EP53-F1
#
_cell.length_a   1.000
_cell.length_b   1.000
_cell.length_c   1.000
_cell.angle_alpha   90.00
_cell.angle_beta   90.00
_cell.angle_gamma   90.00
#
_symmetry.space_group_name_H-M   'P 1'
#
loop_
_entity.id
_entity.type
_entity.pdbx_description
1 polymer ?
#
loop_
_entity_poly.entity_id
_entity_poly.type
_entity_poly.pdbx_seq_one_letter_code
_entity_poly.pdbx_strand_id
1 'polypeptide(L)'
;MTADRRVNDYLDDVARMLASIDPVDRAEILAGLREHIDASLTEVERPVDDATVRQVLTELGPPDRVAASALSTLGPVPRPIDRPTAPVALSRPPLTQPWVPVTVGLLTALTVGLYLLVLGVSVALLVTEQPATPPGAGSVDTPTPLLPASYDILWNMLAPLPLVGVPWLVSTILLASSALWSTWQKWAGALLAPVLAACCGLVAWFGSLVQPGVTRSVVLVAVGSAVAVAAVGVLVRLWREGARRAREPVPAGVPA
;
A
#
# COMPACT_ATOMS: atom_id res chain seq x y z
N MET A 1 -5.90 -35.30 24.42
CA MET A 1 -5.96 -34.93 22.99
C MET A 1 -5.82 -33.43 22.97
N THR A 2 -4.78 -32.86 22.36
CA THR A 2 -4.52 -31.41 22.45
C THR A 2 -5.59 -30.63 21.71
N ALA A 3 -5.92 -29.42 22.18
CA ALA A 3 -6.88 -28.48 21.57
C ALA A 3 -6.68 -28.38 20.05
N ASP A 4 -5.44 -28.18 19.61
CA ASP A 4 -5.07 -28.05 18.20
C ASP A 4 -5.44 -29.28 17.37
N ARG A 5 -5.35 -30.48 17.95
CA ARG A 5 -5.67 -31.72 17.25
C ARG A 5 -7.15 -31.78 16.91
N ARG A 6 -8.03 -31.38 17.82
CA ARG A 6 -9.48 -31.37 17.56
C ARG A 6 -9.88 -30.35 16.51
N VAL A 7 -9.28 -29.16 16.54
CA VAL A 7 -9.51 -28.13 15.51
C VAL A 7 -9.08 -28.66 14.15
N ASN A 8 -7.90 -29.29 14.05
CA ASN A 8 -7.43 -29.86 12.80
C ASN A 8 -8.31 -31.03 12.31
N ASP A 9 -8.75 -31.92 13.20
CA ASP A 9 -9.65 -33.03 12.85
C ASP A 9 -10.99 -32.49 12.31
N TYR A 10 -11.55 -31.45 12.94
CA TYR A 10 -12.78 -30.80 12.48
C TYR A 10 -12.61 -30.15 11.10
N LEU A 11 -11.52 -29.42 10.87
CA LEU A 11 -11.22 -28.78 9.59
C LEU A 11 -10.98 -29.81 8.47
N ASP A 12 -10.36 -30.95 8.78
CA ASP A 12 -10.17 -32.05 7.81
C ASP A 12 -11.50 -32.68 7.39
N ASP A 13 -12.42 -32.86 8.34
CA ASP A 13 -13.78 -33.35 8.04
C ASP A 13 -14.56 -32.38 7.16
N VAL A 14 -14.50 -31.07 7.43
CA VAL A 14 -15.08 -30.03 6.55
C VAL A 14 -14.41 -30.04 5.18
N ALA A 15 -13.08 -30.14 5.10
CA ALA A 15 -12.34 -30.19 3.85
C ALA A 15 -12.76 -31.37 2.97
N ARG A 16 -13.02 -32.54 3.58
CA ARG A 16 -13.50 -33.74 2.90
C ARG A 16 -14.91 -33.56 2.34
N MET A 17 -15.79 -32.86 3.05
CA MET A 17 -17.15 -32.55 2.58
C MET A 17 -17.16 -31.49 1.47
N LEU A 18 -16.19 -30.57 1.48
CA LEU A 18 -15.95 -29.59 0.42
C LEU A 18 -15.11 -30.15 -0.74
N ALA A 19 -14.92 -31.48 -0.85
CA ALA A 19 -14.09 -32.06 -1.89
C ALA A 19 -14.58 -31.77 -3.32
N SER A 20 -15.88 -31.46 -3.50
CA SER A 20 -16.51 -31.22 -4.80
C SER A 20 -16.42 -29.79 -5.31
N ILE A 21 -15.99 -28.82 -4.49
CA ILE A 21 -15.81 -27.42 -4.93
C ILE A 21 -14.39 -27.15 -5.42
N ASP A 22 -14.20 -25.99 -6.03
CA ASP A 22 -12.89 -25.55 -6.50
C ASP A 22 -11.86 -25.55 -5.35
N PRO A 23 -10.62 -26.03 -5.58
CA PRO A 23 -9.60 -26.08 -4.54
C PRO A 23 -9.26 -24.72 -3.92
N VAL A 24 -9.38 -23.62 -4.68
CA VAL A 24 -9.13 -22.24 -4.20
C VAL A 24 -10.24 -21.82 -3.26
N ASP A 25 -11.50 -21.97 -3.67
CA ASP A 25 -12.66 -21.64 -2.83
C ASP A 25 -12.66 -22.46 -1.53
N ARG A 26 -12.29 -23.75 -1.62
CA ARG A 26 -12.13 -24.62 -0.44
C ARG A 26 -11.06 -24.09 0.51
N ALA A 27 -9.91 -23.66 -0.01
CA ALA A 27 -8.83 -23.12 0.81
C ALA A 27 -9.24 -21.82 1.52
N GLU A 28 -9.99 -20.95 0.82
CA GLU A 28 -10.51 -19.70 1.38
C GLU A 28 -11.52 -19.97 2.52
N ILE A 29 -12.47 -20.89 2.30
CA ILE A 29 -13.45 -21.28 3.33
C ILE A 29 -12.78 -21.85 4.57
N LEU A 30 -11.80 -22.75 4.39
CA LEU A 30 -11.06 -23.36 5.51
C LEU A 30 -10.22 -22.33 6.26
N ALA A 31 -9.62 -21.36 5.56
CA ALA A 31 -8.89 -20.26 6.17
C ALA A 31 -9.82 -19.38 7.04
N GLY A 32 -10.98 -19.00 6.50
CA GLY A 32 -11.97 -18.21 7.25
C GLY A 32 -12.53 -18.93 8.47
N LEU A 33 -12.79 -20.24 8.36
CA LEU A 33 -13.19 -21.07 9.50
C LEU A 33 -12.12 -21.13 10.59
N ARG A 34 -10.86 -21.27 10.21
CA ARG A 34 -9.75 -21.28 11.17
C ARG A 34 -9.61 -19.94 11.87
N GLU A 35 -9.68 -18.84 11.12
CA GLU A 35 -9.67 -17.49 11.67
C GLU A 35 -10.83 -17.27 12.65
N HIS A 36 -12.03 -17.73 12.32
CA HIS A 36 -13.19 -17.62 13.21
C HIS A 36 -12.99 -18.42 14.51
N ILE A 37 -12.51 -19.66 14.43
CA ILE A 37 -12.21 -20.48 15.62
C ILE A 37 -11.15 -19.80 16.48
N ASP A 38 -10.06 -19.32 15.89
CA ASP A 38 -8.98 -18.65 16.61
C ASP A 38 -9.46 -17.35 17.28
N ALA A 39 -10.35 -16.59 16.62
CA ALA A 39 -10.99 -15.40 17.18
C ALA A 39 -11.89 -15.74 18.37
N SER A 40 -12.78 -16.74 18.24
CA SER A 40 -13.65 -17.19 19.33
C SER A 40 -12.86 -17.71 20.53
N LEU A 41 -11.75 -18.42 20.31
CA LEU A 41 -10.88 -18.89 21.38
C LEU A 41 -10.11 -17.77 22.08
N THR A 42 -9.87 -16.64 21.40
CA THR A 42 -9.19 -15.48 21.97
C THR A 42 -10.11 -14.64 22.86
N GLU A 43 -11.42 -14.65 22.61
CA GLU A 43 -12.42 -13.93 23.41
C GLU A 43 -12.66 -14.58 24.79
N VAL A 44 -12.37 -15.88 24.95
CA VAL A 44 -12.51 -16.57 26.23
C VAL A 44 -11.29 -16.29 27.12
N GLU A 45 -11.53 -15.81 28.34
CA GLU A 45 -10.48 -15.54 29.33
C GLU A 45 -9.61 -16.80 29.57
N ARG A 46 -8.29 -16.65 29.43
CA ARG A 46 -7.32 -17.75 29.51
C ARG A 46 -7.36 -18.45 30.88
N PRO A 47 -7.03 -19.76 30.95
CA PRO A 47 -6.44 -20.61 29.90
C PRO A 47 -7.45 -21.31 28.97
N VAL A 48 -7.11 -21.45 27.68
CA VAL A 48 -7.90 -22.22 26.70
C VAL A 48 -7.77 -23.70 27.04
N ASP A 49 -8.84 -24.28 27.57
CA ASP A 49 -8.89 -25.70 27.88
C ASP A 49 -9.61 -26.50 26.79
N ASP A 50 -9.54 -27.83 26.92
CA ASP A 50 -10.16 -28.77 25.99
C ASP A 50 -11.70 -28.70 26.00
N ALA A 51 -12.31 -28.17 27.07
CA ALA A 51 -13.75 -27.99 27.19
C ALA A 51 -14.20 -26.72 26.44
N THR A 52 -13.44 -25.62 26.52
CA THR A 52 -13.66 -24.39 25.74
C THR A 52 -13.65 -24.67 24.25
N VAL A 53 -12.64 -25.40 23.75
CA VAL A 53 -12.56 -25.77 22.33
C VAL A 53 -13.77 -26.60 21.91
N ARG A 54 -14.20 -27.53 22.76
CA ARG A 54 -15.39 -28.35 22.50
C ARG A 54 -16.66 -27.50 22.45
N GLN A 55 -16.78 -26.52 23.34
CA GLN A 55 -17.89 -25.58 23.34
C GLN A 55 -17.91 -24.76 22.04
N VAL A 56 -16.80 -24.14 21.66
CA VAL A 56 -16.68 -23.36 20.41
C VAL A 56 -17.05 -24.21 19.18
N LEU A 57 -16.52 -25.43 19.07
CA LEU A 57 -16.86 -26.35 17.97
C LEU A 57 -18.34 -26.80 18.02
N THR A 58 -18.95 -26.88 19.21
CA THR A 58 -20.38 -27.17 19.36
C THR A 58 -21.25 -26.00 18.91
N GLU A 59 -20.82 -24.76 19.17
CA GLU A 59 -21.50 -23.53 18.74
C GLU A 59 -21.43 -23.35 17.22
N LEU A 60 -20.29 -23.67 16.59
CA LEU A 60 -20.15 -23.78 15.14
C LEU A 60 -21.09 -24.83 14.53
N GLY A 61 -21.35 -25.90 15.28
CA GLY A 61 -22.19 -27.01 14.86
C GLY A 61 -21.42 -28.11 14.12
N PRO A 62 -22.12 -29.16 13.68
CA PRO A 62 -21.47 -30.30 13.06
C PRO A 62 -20.90 -29.95 11.67
N PRO A 63 -19.80 -30.59 11.25
CA PRO A 63 -19.05 -30.19 10.05
C PRO A 63 -19.88 -30.27 8.75
N ASP A 64 -20.87 -31.18 8.69
CA ASP A 64 -21.80 -31.32 7.56
C ASP A 64 -22.71 -30.10 7.40
N ARG A 65 -23.21 -29.55 8.51
CA ARG A 65 -24.03 -28.33 8.50
C ARG A 65 -23.23 -27.11 8.09
N VAL A 66 -21.99 -27.00 8.57
CA VAL A 66 -21.08 -25.91 8.21
C VAL A 66 -20.71 -25.98 6.73
N ALA A 67 -20.35 -27.17 6.22
CA ALA A 67 -20.08 -27.37 4.80
C ALA A 67 -21.31 -27.05 3.94
N ALA A 68 -22.50 -27.53 4.31
CA ALA A 68 -23.74 -27.22 3.60
C ALA A 68 -24.06 -25.71 3.57
N SER A 69 -23.82 -25.01 4.67
CA SER A 69 -23.96 -23.53 4.74
C SER A 69 -22.98 -22.83 3.81
N ALA A 70 -21.71 -23.25 3.80
CA ALA A 70 -20.69 -22.70 2.91
C ALA A 70 -21.05 -22.92 1.43
N LEU A 71 -21.51 -24.13 1.09
CA LEU A 71 -22.00 -24.46 -0.26
C LEU A 71 -23.21 -23.60 -0.68
N SER A 72 -24.12 -23.30 0.26
CA SER A 72 -25.27 -22.45 -0.05
C SER A 72 -24.88 -21.00 -0.39
N THR A 73 -23.77 -20.52 0.14
CA THR A 73 -23.25 -19.16 -0.10
C THR A 73 -22.61 -19.03 -1.48
N LEU A 74 -22.00 -20.10 -1.99
CA LEU A 74 -21.45 -20.18 -3.35
C LEU A 74 -22.55 -20.24 -4.44
N GLY A 75 -23.82 -20.38 -4.04
CA GLY A 75 -24.97 -20.46 -4.94
C GLY A 75 -25.10 -21.81 -5.66
N PRO A 76 -26.14 -21.99 -6.49
CA PRO A 76 -26.34 -23.23 -7.22
C PRO A 76 -25.17 -23.46 -8.18
N VAL A 77 -24.40 -24.53 -7.95
CA VAL A 77 -23.44 -25.04 -8.93
C VAL A 77 -24.21 -25.28 -10.23
N PRO A 78 -23.86 -24.58 -11.34
CA PRO A 78 -24.54 -24.79 -12.61
C PRO A 78 -24.44 -26.27 -12.98
N ARG A 79 -25.58 -26.97 -13.06
CA ARG A 79 -25.61 -28.33 -13.61
C ARG A 79 -24.98 -28.29 -15.01
N PRO A 80 -24.21 -29.30 -15.42
CA PRO A 80 -23.75 -29.39 -16.81
C PRO A 80 -25.00 -29.52 -17.69
N ILE A 81 -25.40 -28.42 -18.30
CA ILE A 81 -26.35 -28.45 -19.40
C ILE A 81 -25.48 -28.75 -20.62
N ASP A 82 -25.75 -29.86 -21.30
CA ASP A 82 -25.19 -30.24 -22.60
C ASP A 82 -25.63 -29.24 -23.69
N ARG A 83 -25.26 -27.97 -23.54
CA ARG A 83 -25.38 -26.92 -24.55
C ARG A 83 -24.01 -26.77 -25.21
N PRO A 84 -23.93 -26.68 -26.55
CA PRO A 84 -22.72 -26.29 -27.25
C PRO A 84 -22.17 -25.01 -26.62
N THR A 85 -21.05 -25.16 -25.94
CA THR A 85 -20.45 -24.17 -25.04
C THR A 85 -19.82 -23.09 -25.90
N ALA A 86 -20.55 -22.01 -26.15
CA ALA A 86 -19.87 -20.74 -26.37
C ALA A 86 -19.13 -20.44 -25.06
N PRO A 87 -17.80 -20.26 -25.07
CA PRO A 87 -17.04 -20.03 -23.85
C PRO A 87 -17.62 -18.79 -23.16
N VAL A 88 -18.21 -18.99 -21.98
CA VAL A 88 -18.59 -17.90 -21.10
C VAL A 88 -17.27 -17.24 -20.72
N ALA A 89 -16.98 -16.10 -21.34
CA ALA A 89 -15.83 -15.30 -21.00
C ALA A 89 -16.02 -14.87 -19.54
N LEU A 90 -15.36 -15.58 -18.61
CA LEU A 90 -15.22 -15.15 -17.24
C LEU A 90 -14.67 -13.71 -17.30
N SER A 91 -15.52 -12.75 -16.93
CA SER A 91 -15.15 -11.34 -16.93
C SER A 91 -13.90 -11.18 -16.09
N ARG A 92 -12.76 -10.99 -16.75
CA ARG A 92 -11.47 -10.74 -16.08
C ARG A 92 -11.70 -9.66 -15.01
N PRO A 93 -11.28 -9.87 -13.76
CA PRO A 93 -11.41 -8.86 -12.72
C PRO A 93 -10.91 -7.52 -13.26
N PRO A 94 -11.68 -6.42 -13.14
CA PRO A 94 -11.40 -5.16 -13.83
C PRO A 94 -10.01 -4.58 -13.48
N LEU A 95 -9.41 -5.02 -12.38
CA LEU A 95 -8.10 -4.62 -11.89
C LEU A 95 -6.91 -5.34 -12.55
N THR A 96 -7.16 -6.31 -13.44
CA THR A 96 -6.13 -6.97 -14.26
C THR A 96 -5.97 -6.33 -15.64
N GLN A 97 -6.71 -5.25 -15.91
CA GLN A 97 -6.69 -4.60 -17.22
C GLN A 97 -5.35 -3.88 -17.48
N PRO A 98 -4.87 -3.87 -18.73
CA PRO A 98 -3.56 -3.34 -19.10
C PRO A 98 -3.39 -1.84 -18.87
N TRP A 99 -4.48 -1.09 -18.66
CA TRP A 99 -4.42 0.33 -18.31
C TRP A 99 -3.99 0.57 -16.86
N VAL A 100 -4.20 -0.39 -15.95
CA VAL A 100 -3.94 -0.20 -14.51
C VAL A 100 -2.47 0.17 -14.24
N PRO A 101 -1.45 -0.55 -14.76
CA PRO A 101 -0.05 -0.17 -14.54
C PRO A 101 0.31 1.20 -15.13
N VAL A 102 -0.33 1.60 -16.23
CA VAL A 102 -0.13 2.91 -16.86
C VAL A 102 -0.67 4.00 -15.95
N THR A 103 -1.91 3.87 -15.48
CA THR A 103 -2.55 4.85 -14.59
C THR A 103 -1.81 4.99 -13.27
N VAL A 104 -1.41 3.88 -12.65
CA VAL A 104 -0.64 3.92 -11.40
C VAL A 104 0.73 4.58 -11.62
N GLY A 105 1.41 4.27 -12.72
CA GLY A 105 2.67 4.92 -13.10
C GLY A 105 2.51 6.43 -13.28
N LEU A 106 1.45 6.86 -13.97
CA LEU A 106 1.15 8.28 -14.24
C LEU A 106 0.81 9.05 -12.96
N LEU A 107 -0.07 8.49 -12.11
CA LEU A 107 -0.42 9.07 -10.81
C LEU A 107 0.82 9.19 -9.92
N THR A 108 1.64 8.14 -9.83
CA THR A 108 2.85 8.16 -9.01
C THR A 108 3.88 9.15 -9.55
N ALA A 109 4.03 9.25 -10.88
CA ALA A 109 4.90 10.24 -11.52
C ALA A 109 4.43 11.68 -11.24
N LEU A 110 3.12 11.92 -11.31
CA LEU A 110 2.52 13.20 -10.96
C LEU A 110 2.80 13.56 -9.50
N THR A 111 2.58 12.63 -8.58
CA THR A 111 2.88 12.79 -7.14
C THR A 111 4.34 13.16 -6.90
N VAL A 112 5.29 12.43 -7.51
CA VAL A 112 6.73 12.70 -7.38
C VAL A 112 7.08 14.05 -8.00
N GLY A 113 6.62 14.32 -9.22
CA GLY A 113 6.90 15.57 -9.93
C GLY A 113 6.40 16.80 -9.18
N LEU A 114 5.20 16.71 -8.59
CA LEU A 114 4.63 17.78 -7.78
C LEU A 114 5.45 18.03 -6.51
N TYR A 115 5.93 16.98 -5.84
CA TYR A 115 6.83 17.11 -4.68
C TYR A 115 8.15 17.78 -5.06
N LEU A 116 8.75 17.39 -6.19
CA LEU A 116 10.00 17.96 -6.67
C LEU A 116 9.85 19.43 -7.07
N LEU A 117 8.70 19.80 -7.64
CA LEU A 117 8.38 21.19 -7.95
C LEU A 117 8.30 22.02 -6.67
N VAL A 118 7.58 21.54 -5.65
CA VAL A 118 7.48 22.22 -4.35
C VAL A 118 8.86 22.35 -3.71
N LEU A 119 9.66 21.28 -3.69
CA LEU A 119 11.03 21.29 -3.17
C LEU A 119 11.91 22.31 -3.92
N GLY A 120 11.84 22.33 -5.25
CA GLY A 120 12.60 23.26 -6.07
C GLY A 120 12.24 24.73 -5.81
N VAL A 121 10.94 25.03 -5.69
CA VAL A 121 10.45 26.37 -5.33
C VAL A 121 10.93 26.76 -3.94
N SER A 122 10.82 25.87 -2.95
CA SER A 122 11.30 26.13 -1.58
C SER A 122 12.80 26.40 -1.54
N VAL A 123 13.61 25.62 -2.25
CA VAL A 123 15.07 25.85 -2.35
C VAL A 123 15.36 27.18 -3.04
N ALA A 124 14.66 27.51 -4.13
CA ALA A 124 14.85 28.77 -4.83
C ALA A 124 14.55 29.98 -3.92
N LEU A 125 13.45 29.95 -3.17
CA LEU A 125 13.08 31.00 -2.22
C LEU A 125 14.14 31.17 -1.11
N LEU A 126 14.65 30.06 -0.57
CA LEU A 126 15.72 30.08 0.44
C LEU A 126 17.03 30.66 -0.09
N VAL A 127 17.29 30.57 -1.40
CA VAL A 127 18.50 31.12 -2.04
C VAL A 127 18.34 32.62 -2.34
N THR A 128 17.12 33.09 -2.65
CA THR A 128 16.87 34.50 -3.01
C THR A 128 16.87 35.47 -1.82
N GLU A 129 16.69 34.98 -0.60
CA GLU A 129 16.66 35.75 0.66
C GLU A 129 18.05 36.25 1.12
N GLN A 130 19.04 36.42 0.23
CA GLN A 130 20.26 37.16 0.56
C GLN A 130 20.08 38.64 0.15
N PRO A 131 19.51 39.51 1.01
CA PRO A 131 19.58 40.94 0.76
C PRO A 131 21.07 41.31 0.75
N ALA A 132 21.53 41.86 -0.37
CA ALA A 132 22.82 42.52 -0.42
C ALA A 132 22.77 43.65 0.60
N THR A 133 23.36 43.44 1.79
CA THR A 133 23.41 44.46 2.82
C THR A 133 24.24 45.60 2.26
N PRO A 134 23.66 46.79 2.03
CA PRO A 134 24.43 47.91 1.52
C PRO A 134 25.53 48.22 2.54
N PRO A 135 26.80 48.33 2.12
CA PRO A 135 27.88 48.68 3.04
C PRO A 135 27.57 50.06 3.65
N GLY A 136 27.25 50.11 4.94
CA GLY A 136 26.96 51.33 5.69
C GLY A 136 25.51 51.55 6.12
N ALA A 137 24.56 50.68 5.77
CA ALA A 137 23.23 50.71 6.38
C ALA A 137 23.36 50.27 7.85
N GLY A 138 23.22 51.22 8.78
CA GLY A 138 23.20 50.94 10.22
C GLY A 138 22.19 49.85 10.53
N SER A 139 22.49 49.03 11.54
CA SER A 139 21.62 47.95 12.03
C SER A 139 20.30 48.53 12.53
N VAL A 140 19.37 48.76 11.61
CA VAL A 140 17.97 48.97 11.94
C VAL A 140 17.49 47.63 12.47
N ASP A 141 17.04 47.60 13.72
CA ASP A 141 16.41 46.42 14.34
C ASP A 141 15.21 46.00 13.50
N THR A 142 15.45 45.14 12.50
CA THR A 142 14.38 44.57 11.69
C THR A 142 13.48 43.80 12.64
N PRO A 143 12.16 44.09 12.64
CA PRO A 143 11.23 43.45 13.54
C PRO A 143 11.37 41.94 13.40
N THR A 144 11.74 41.29 14.51
CA THR A 144 11.83 39.84 14.64
C THR A 144 10.57 39.22 14.05
N PRO A 145 10.68 38.28 13.10
CA PRO A 145 9.50 37.64 12.53
C PRO A 145 8.64 37.09 13.66
N LEU A 146 7.38 37.50 13.70
CA LEU A 146 6.41 37.16 14.76
C LEU A 146 6.11 35.65 14.81
N LEU A 147 6.55 34.88 13.80
CA LEU A 147 6.36 33.44 13.73
C LEU A 147 7.70 32.71 13.94
N PRO A 148 7.74 31.70 14.83
CA PRO A 148 8.92 30.85 14.99
C PRO A 148 9.28 30.16 13.67
N ALA A 149 10.57 30.00 13.38
CA ALA A 149 11.07 29.29 12.19
C ALA A 149 10.50 27.85 12.04
N SER A 150 10.02 27.24 13.12
CA SER A 150 9.32 25.95 13.08
C SER A 150 7.97 26.02 12.35
N TYR A 151 7.30 27.17 12.34
CA TYR A 151 6.03 27.37 11.63
C TYR A 151 6.21 27.29 10.11
N ASP A 152 7.24 27.94 9.56
CA ASP A 152 7.53 27.90 8.12
C ASP A 152 7.93 26.49 7.66
N ILE A 153 8.65 25.74 8.51
CA ILE A 153 8.97 24.33 8.23
C ILE A 153 7.70 23.49 8.20
N LEU A 154 6.84 23.65 9.21
CA LEU A 154 5.57 22.91 9.29
C LEU A 154 4.66 23.24 8.10
N TRP A 155 4.56 24.52 7.74
CA TRP A 155 3.73 24.97 6.62
C TRP A 155 4.25 24.45 5.29
N ASN A 156 5.57 24.45 5.04
CA ASN A 156 6.14 23.86 3.84
C ASN A 156 5.95 22.34 3.75
N MET A 157 5.81 21.62 4.88
CA MET A 157 5.47 20.19 4.88
C MET A 157 3.98 19.93 4.66
N LEU A 158 3.10 20.74 5.26
CA LEU A 158 1.65 20.54 5.19
C LEU A 158 1.01 21.14 3.93
N ALA A 159 1.51 22.26 3.42
CA ALA A 159 0.96 22.93 2.24
C ALA A 159 0.83 22.02 1.00
N PRO A 160 1.79 21.13 0.66
CA PRO A 160 1.63 20.22 -0.47
C PRO A 160 0.72 19.03 -0.18
N LEU A 161 0.42 18.74 1.09
CA LEU A 161 -0.25 17.51 1.52
C LEU A 161 -1.66 17.32 0.90
N PRO A 162 -2.55 18.33 0.80
CA PRO A 162 -3.84 18.14 0.11
C PRO A 162 -3.68 17.92 -1.40
N LEU A 163 -2.71 18.58 -2.02
CA LEU A 163 -2.49 18.51 -3.47
C LEU A 163 -1.82 17.19 -3.89
N VAL A 164 -0.92 16.69 -3.05
CA VAL A 164 -0.14 15.47 -3.30
C VAL A 164 -0.78 14.23 -2.68
N GLY A 165 -1.44 14.38 -1.53
CA GLY A 165 -2.00 13.30 -0.75
C GLY A 165 -3.14 12.59 -1.46
N VAL A 166 -4.01 13.31 -2.16
CA VAL A 166 -5.11 12.72 -2.93
C VAL A 166 -4.61 11.79 -4.06
N PRO A 167 -3.77 12.25 -5.00
CA PRO A 167 -3.26 11.37 -6.06
C PRO A 167 -2.39 10.23 -5.51
N TRP A 168 -1.65 10.47 -4.43
CA TRP A 168 -0.90 9.40 -3.76
C TRP A 168 -1.82 8.34 -3.17
N LEU A 169 -2.88 8.72 -2.46
CA LEU A 169 -3.83 7.81 -1.82
C LEU A 169 -4.58 6.96 -2.86
N VAL A 170 -4.98 7.59 -3.97
CA VAL A 170 -5.59 6.85 -5.10
C VAL A 170 -4.57 5.86 -5.69
N SER A 171 -3.33 6.28 -5.89
CA SER A 171 -2.27 5.41 -6.39
C SER A 171 -2.03 4.22 -5.47
N THR A 172 -1.93 4.43 -4.16
CA THR A 172 -1.70 3.36 -3.17
C THR A 172 -2.87 2.39 -3.05
N ILE A 173 -4.11 2.86 -3.13
CA ILE A 173 -5.29 1.98 -3.15
C ILE A 173 -5.29 1.09 -4.39
N LEU A 174 -4.99 1.65 -5.57
CA LEU A 174 -4.87 0.87 -6.81
C LEU A 174 -3.72 -0.14 -6.75
N LEU A 175 -2.59 0.25 -6.17
CA LEU A 175 -1.43 -0.60 -5.92
C LEU A 175 -1.76 -1.76 -4.99
N ALA A 176 -2.44 -1.48 -3.88
CA ALA A 176 -2.77 -2.45 -2.85
C ALA A 176 -3.77 -3.50 -3.36
N SER A 177 -4.78 -3.05 -4.12
CA SER A 177 -5.82 -3.90 -4.69
C SER A 177 -5.37 -4.72 -5.91
N SER A 178 -4.27 -4.36 -6.56
CA SER A 178 -3.77 -5.11 -7.71
C SER A 178 -3.03 -6.39 -7.30
N ALA A 179 -3.42 -7.52 -7.88
CA ALA A 179 -2.71 -8.80 -7.75
C ALA A 179 -1.43 -8.87 -8.62
N LEU A 180 -1.27 -7.94 -9.57
CA LEU A 180 -0.13 -7.92 -10.50
C LEU A 180 1.21 -7.58 -9.79
N TRP A 181 1.13 -6.98 -8.59
CA TRP A 181 2.26 -6.36 -7.93
C TRP A 181 2.63 -7.17 -6.68
N SER A 182 3.93 -7.38 -6.50
CA SER A 182 4.45 -8.10 -5.35
C SER A 182 4.27 -7.27 -4.08
N THR A 183 4.17 -7.93 -2.93
CA THR A 183 4.04 -7.27 -1.61
C THR A 183 5.11 -6.20 -1.40
N TRP A 184 6.35 -6.45 -1.83
CA TRP A 184 7.44 -5.47 -1.72
C TRP A 184 7.20 -4.20 -2.54
N GLN A 185 6.68 -4.32 -3.76
CA GLN A 185 6.36 -3.17 -4.61
C GLN A 185 5.19 -2.36 -4.05
N LYS A 186 4.23 -3.03 -3.40
CA LYS A 186 3.13 -2.37 -2.69
C LYS A 186 3.66 -1.48 -1.57
N TRP A 187 4.55 -2.02 -0.74
CA TRP A 187 5.21 -1.25 0.31
C TRP A 187 6.09 -0.12 -0.25
N ALA A 188 6.85 -0.37 -1.31
CA ALA A 188 7.69 0.65 -1.93
C ALA A 188 6.87 1.83 -2.48
N GLY A 189 5.75 1.57 -3.17
CA GLY A 189 4.84 2.61 -3.65
C GLY A 189 4.15 3.36 -2.52
N ALA A 190 3.71 2.64 -1.48
CA ALA A 190 3.09 3.24 -0.30
C ALA A 190 4.06 4.14 0.46
N LEU A 191 5.30 3.72 0.66
CA LEU A 191 6.30 4.49 1.41
C LEU A 191 6.93 5.63 0.61
N LEU A 192 6.74 5.68 -0.71
CA LEU A 192 7.41 6.66 -1.57
C LEU A 192 7.10 8.11 -1.15
N ALA A 193 5.83 8.48 -1.00
CA ALA A 193 5.44 9.84 -0.61
C ALA A 193 5.88 10.23 0.81
N PRO A 194 5.64 9.43 1.87
CA PRO A 194 6.08 9.81 3.22
C PRO A 194 7.60 9.87 3.34
N VAL A 195 8.34 8.99 2.67
CA VAL A 195 9.81 9.06 2.62
C VAL A 195 10.27 10.33 1.92
N LEU A 196 9.68 10.67 0.77
CA LEU A 196 10.02 11.90 0.04
C LEU A 196 9.70 13.15 0.87
N ALA A 197 8.56 13.17 1.56
CA ALA A 197 8.18 14.24 2.49
C ALA A 197 9.19 14.39 3.63
N ALA A 198 9.59 13.28 4.25
CA ALA A 198 10.59 13.27 5.31
C ALA A 198 11.96 13.74 4.82
N CYS A 199 12.39 13.30 3.63
CA CYS A 199 13.62 13.79 3.00
C CYS A 199 13.57 15.30 2.74
N CYS A 200 12.46 15.83 2.22
CA CYS A 200 12.29 17.28 2.04
C CYS A 200 12.39 18.05 3.37
N GLY A 201 11.75 17.55 4.43
CA GLY A 201 11.86 18.12 5.78
C GLY A 201 13.29 18.10 6.32
N LEU A 202 14.01 17.00 6.12
CA LEU A 202 15.42 16.88 6.49
C LEU A 202 16.32 17.82 5.70
N VAL A 203 16.07 18.03 4.40
CA VAL A 203 16.81 19.01 3.59
C VAL A 203 16.59 20.43 4.10
N ALA A 204 15.34 20.80 4.38
CA ALA A 204 15.00 22.11 4.93
C ALA A 204 15.63 22.33 6.31
N TRP A 205 15.53 21.33 7.19
CA TRP A 205 16.11 21.35 8.54
C TRP A 205 17.65 21.41 8.50
N PHE A 206 18.29 20.59 7.67
CA PHE A 206 19.75 20.66 7.51
C PHE A 206 20.19 21.99 6.93
N GLY A 207 19.40 22.55 6.00
CA GLY A 207 19.62 23.87 5.44
C GLY A 207 19.64 24.98 6.50
N SER A 208 18.84 24.88 7.56
CA SER A 208 18.82 25.89 8.63
C SER A 208 20.05 25.81 9.54
N LEU A 209 20.74 24.67 9.59
CA LEU A 209 21.97 24.49 10.37
C LEU A 209 23.22 25.05 9.67
N VAL A 210 23.19 25.19 8.34
CA VAL A 210 24.32 25.68 7.55
C VAL A 210 24.31 27.20 7.50
N GLN A 211 25.47 27.83 7.76
CA GLN A 211 25.62 29.29 7.66
C GLN A 211 25.18 29.78 6.26
N PRO A 212 24.43 30.90 6.19
CA PRO A 212 23.99 31.45 4.91
C PRO A 212 25.19 31.84 4.04
N GLY A 213 25.17 31.43 2.77
CA GLY A 213 26.23 31.69 1.80
C GLY A 213 26.23 30.66 0.66
N VAL A 214 27.20 30.81 -0.26
CA VAL A 214 27.32 29.96 -1.46
C VAL A 214 27.37 28.47 -1.11
N THR A 215 28.06 28.11 -0.04
CA THR A 215 28.19 26.73 0.43
C THR A 215 26.83 26.11 0.78
N ARG A 216 25.92 26.84 1.43
CA ARG A 216 24.57 26.37 1.76
C ARG A 216 23.77 26.07 0.50
N SER A 217 23.80 26.98 -0.48
CA SER A 217 23.07 26.82 -1.74
C SER A 217 23.56 25.61 -2.52
N VAL A 218 24.88 25.42 -2.62
CA VAL A 218 25.49 24.26 -3.30
C VAL A 218 25.08 22.95 -2.62
N VAL A 219 25.13 22.88 -1.29
CA VAL A 219 24.74 21.68 -0.53
C VAL A 219 23.26 21.38 -0.70
N LEU A 220 22.37 22.37 -0.58
CA LEU A 220 20.93 22.17 -0.72
C LEU A 220 20.55 21.70 -2.13
N VAL A 221 21.13 22.30 -3.17
CA VAL A 221 20.90 21.90 -4.55
C VAL A 221 21.43 20.49 -4.80
N ALA A 222 22.61 20.15 -4.30
CA ALA A 222 23.19 18.82 -4.46
C ALA A 222 22.34 17.74 -3.78
N VAL A 223 21.93 17.96 -2.52
CA VAL A 223 21.10 17.00 -1.77
C VAL A 223 19.71 16.89 -2.38
N GLY A 224 19.07 18.02 -2.72
CA GLY A 224 17.76 18.02 -3.39
C GLY A 224 17.78 17.28 -4.73
N SER A 225 18.83 17.48 -5.53
CA SER A 225 19.03 16.78 -6.80
C SER A 225 19.24 15.27 -6.58
N ALA A 226 20.02 14.88 -5.57
CA ALA A 226 20.23 13.47 -5.24
C ALA A 226 18.92 12.77 -4.83
N VAL A 227 18.09 13.42 -3.99
CA VAL A 227 16.77 12.92 -3.60
C VAL A 227 15.85 12.79 -4.83
N ALA A 228 15.87 13.78 -5.72
CA ALA A 228 15.09 13.77 -6.96
C ALA A 228 15.47 12.59 -7.86
N VAL A 229 16.77 12.40 -8.11
CA VAL A 229 17.28 11.29 -8.94
C VAL A 229 16.94 9.94 -8.32
N ALA A 230 17.07 9.79 -7.00
CA ALA A 230 16.73 8.55 -6.30
C ALA A 230 15.22 8.24 -6.44
N ALA A 231 14.34 9.23 -6.21
CA ALA A 231 12.89 9.07 -6.33
C ALA A 231 12.48 8.68 -7.76
N VAL A 232 13.03 9.36 -8.78
CA VAL A 232 12.79 9.03 -10.19
C VAL A 232 13.31 7.64 -10.53
N GLY A 233 14.48 7.24 -10.01
CA GLY A 233 15.03 5.90 -10.22
C GLY A 233 14.12 4.79 -9.67
N VAL A 234 13.59 4.97 -8.45
CA VAL A 234 12.63 4.04 -7.84
C VAL A 234 11.35 3.96 -8.67
N LEU A 235 10.81 5.11 -9.09
CA LEU A 235 9.62 5.19 -9.93
C LEU A 235 9.78 4.45 -11.26
N VAL A 236 10.88 4.72 -11.98
CA VAL A 236 11.17 4.08 -13.27
C VAL A 236 11.33 2.57 -13.10
N ARG A 237 11.97 2.13 -12.01
CA ARG A 237 12.12 0.71 -11.71
C ARG A 237 10.79 0.02 -11.45
N LEU A 238 9.94 0.60 -10.59
CA LEU A 238 8.60 0.09 -10.31
C LEU A 238 7.76 0.00 -11.59
N TRP A 239 7.80 1.04 -12.42
CA TRP A 239 7.03 1.07 -13.67
C TRP A 239 7.52 0.02 -14.68
N ARG A 240 8.85 -0.13 -14.85
CA ARG A 240 9.42 -1.14 -15.74
C ARG A 240 9.09 -2.57 -15.31
N GLU A 241 9.15 -2.86 -14.01
CA GLU A 241 8.82 -4.18 -13.48
C GLU A 241 7.32 -4.50 -13.67
N GLY A 242 6.44 -3.53 -13.39
CA GLY A 242 5.01 -3.67 -13.65
C GLY A 242 4.68 -3.87 -15.13
N ALA A 243 5.33 -3.12 -16.02
CA ALA A 243 5.14 -3.23 -17.46
C ALA A 243 5.64 -4.57 -18.03
N ARG A 244 6.70 -5.17 -17.45
CA ARG A 244 7.19 -6.50 -17.85
C ARG A 244 6.18 -7.58 -17.50
N ARG A 245 5.67 -7.60 -16.26
CA ARG A 245 4.68 -8.60 -15.83
C ARG A 245 3.37 -8.52 -16.61
N ALA A 246 2.93 -7.31 -16.96
CA ALA A 246 1.73 -7.13 -17.77
C ALA A 246 1.88 -7.68 -19.21
N ARG A 247 3.11 -7.89 -19.70
CA ARG A 247 3.41 -8.43 -21.03
C ARG A 247 3.70 -9.93 -21.02
N GLU A 248 3.95 -10.52 -19.86
CA GLU A 248 4.21 -11.96 -19.78
C GLU A 248 2.91 -12.71 -20.09
N PRO A 249 2.85 -13.49 -21.19
CA PRO A 249 1.68 -14.25 -21.54
C PRO A 249 1.41 -15.29 -20.45
N VAL A 250 0.15 -15.41 -20.04
CA VAL A 250 -0.28 -16.41 -19.05
C VAL A 250 0.18 -17.79 -19.58
N PRO A 251 1.00 -18.54 -18.82
CA PRO A 251 1.50 -19.83 -19.28
C PRO A 251 0.32 -20.73 -19.62
N ALA A 252 0.32 -21.26 -20.86
CA ALA A 252 -0.82 -21.92 -21.51
C ALA A 252 -1.22 -23.29 -20.92
N GLY A 253 -0.95 -23.55 -19.64
CA GLY A 253 -1.18 -24.84 -19.00
C GLY A 253 -1.64 -24.78 -17.54
N VAL A 254 -1.94 -23.59 -17.01
CA VAL A 254 -2.62 -23.48 -15.71
C VAL A 254 -4.12 -23.46 -16.01
N PRO A 255 -4.88 -24.53 -15.71
CA PRO A 255 -6.33 -24.49 -15.84
C PRO A 255 -6.85 -23.34 -14.98
N ALA A 256 -7.67 -22.49 -15.60
CA ALA A 256 -8.27 -21.31 -14.99
C ALA A 256 -9.30 -21.69 -13.94
#